data_AF-A0A8S3JJV8-F1
#
_entry.id   AF-A0A8S3JJV8-F1
#
_cell.length_a   1.000
_cell.length_b   1.000
_cell.length_c   1.000
_cell.angle_alpha   90.00
_cell.angle_beta   90.00
_cell.angle_gamma   90.00
#
_symmetry.space_group_name_H-M   'P 1'
#
loop_
_entity.id
_entity.type
_entity.pdbx_description
1 polymer ?
#
loop_
_entity_poly.entity_id
_entity_poly.type
_entity_poly.pdbx_seq_one_letter_code
_entity_poly.pdbx_strand_id
1 'polypeptide(L)'
;LLVGIVSQQPVLFDLSIRENIAYGDNSRKDISLSEIIQVAKDANIHDFIQLLPNGYETMCGAHGTQLSGGQKQTIAIARALIRNPKILLHDEAKS
;
A
#
# COMPACT_ATOMS: atom_id res chain seq x y z
N LEU A 1 0.45 8.30 -20.47
CA LEU A 1 0.06 8.83 -19.14
C LEU A 1 0.17 7.70 -18.14
N LEU A 2 0.70 7.92 -16.93
CA LEU A 2 0.73 6.90 -15.88
C LEU A 2 -0.21 7.36 -14.77
N VAL A 3 -1.31 6.62 -14.59
CA VAL A 3 -2.40 6.92 -13.67
C VAL A 3 -2.41 5.87 -12.57
N GLY A 4 -2.42 6.28 -11.31
CA GLY A 4 -2.66 5.41 -10.16
C GLY A 4 -4.15 5.43 -9.78
N ILE A 5 -4.71 4.29 -9.37
CA ILE A 5 -6.11 4.17 -8.96
C ILE A 5 -6.17 3.56 -7.56
N VAL A 6 -6.98 4.15 -6.70
CA VAL A 6 -7.31 3.63 -5.36
C VAL A 6 -8.82 3.50 -5.23
N SER A 7 -9.29 2.29 -4.95
CA SER A 7 -10.71 1.97 -4.77
C SER A 7 -11.20 2.27 -3.35
N GLN A 8 -12.52 2.51 -3.18
CA GLN A 8 -13.16 2.71 -1.87
C GLN A 8 -12.97 1.57 -0.86
N GLN A 9 -13.03 0.32 -1.33
CA GLN A 9 -12.76 -0.87 -0.53
C GLN A 9 -11.52 -1.57 -1.08
N PRO A 10 -10.33 -1.08 -0.73
CA PRO A 10 -9.11 -1.64 -1.26
C PRO A 10 -8.89 -3.04 -0.71
N VAL A 11 -8.68 -3.97 -1.64
CA VAL A 11 -8.30 -5.34 -1.33
C VAL A 11 -6.78 -5.42 -1.25
N LEU A 12 -6.29 -5.92 -0.13
CA LEU A 12 -4.90 -6.34 0.03
C LEU A 12 -4.81 -7.83 -0.26
N PHE A 13 -3.77 -8.24 -0.97
CA PHE A 13 -3.48 -9.63 -1.24
C PHE A 13 -3.01 -10.33 0.06
N ASP A 14 -3.10 -11.66 0.07
CA ASP A 14 -2.55 -12.54 1.11
C ASP A 14 -1.00 -12.58 1.05
N LEU A 15 -0.39 -11.40 1.15
CA LEU A 15 1.04 -11.12 1.08
C LEU A 15 1.43 -10.18 2.23
N SER A 16 2.72 -9.97 2.46
CA SER A 16 3.19 -8.96 3.43
C SER A 16 2.77 -7.54 3.03
N ILE A 17 2.81 -6.58 3.97
CA ILE A 17 2.63 -5.16 3.68
C ILE A 17 3.64 -4.69 2.63
N ARG A 18 4.92 -5.10 2.75
CA ARG A 18 5.98 -4.81 1.79
C ARG A 18 5.58 -5.24 0.38
N GLU A 19 5.18 -6.48 0.21
CA GLU A 19 4.79 -7.04 -1.09
C GLU A 19 3.51 -6.38 -1.62
N ASN A 20 2.55 -6.09 -0.74
CA ASN A 20 1.35 -5.36 -1.12
C ASN A 20 1.69 -3.95 -1.66
N ILE A 21 2.64 -3.23 -1.09
CA ILE A 21 3.07 -1.92 -1.63
C ILE A 21 3.83 -2.13 -2.95
N ALA A 22 4.80 -3.05 -2.97
CA ALA A 22 5.63 -3.33 -4.14
C ALA A 22 4.81 -3.72 -5.38
N TYR A 23 3.67 -4.39 -5.19
CA TYR A 23 2.75 -4.80 -6.26
C TYR A 23 2.22 -3.65 -7.12
N GLY A 24 2.35 -2.40 -6.66
CA GLY A 24 2.02 -1.22 -7.46
C GLY A 24 2.93 -1.00 -8.66
N ASP A 25 4.09 -1.64 -8.71
CA ASP A 25 5.03 -1.58 -9.84
C ASP A 25 5.62 -2.95 -10.17
N ASN A 26 4.89 -3.69 -11.00
CA ASN A 26 5.33 -5.00 -11.52
C ASN A 26 6.31 -4.91 -12.70
N SER A 27 6.78 -3.70 -13.07
CA SER A 27 7.76 -3.55 -14.17
C SER A 27 9.20 -3.74 -13.71
N ARG A 28 9.47 -3.55 -12.42
CA ARG A 28 10.78 -3.74 -11.79
C ARG A 28 10.78 -5.08 -11.06
N LYS A 29 11.90 -5.82 -11.17
CA LYS A 29 12.04 -7.12 -10.50
C LYS A 29 12.21 -6.97 -8.98
N ASP A 30 12.92 -5.94 -8.55
CA ASP A 30 13.22 -5.69 -7.15
C ASP A 30 12.95 -4.22 -6.83
N ILE A 31 12.10 -3.99 -5.83
CA ILE A 31 11.85 -2.68 -5.25
C ILE A 31 12.51 -2.66 -3.89
N SER A 32 13.40 -1.70 -3.66
CA SER A 32 14.17 -1.62 -2.41
C SER A 32 13.26 -1.34 -1.22
N LEU A 33 13.60 -1.89 -0.04
CA LEU A 33 12.86 -1.59 1.19
C LEU A 33 12.85 -0.08 1.51
N SER A 34 13.93 0.64 1.17
CA SER A 34 14.01 2.09 1.32
C SER A 34 12.92 2.83 0.51
N GLU A 35 12.66 2.42 -0.72
CA GLU A 35 11.59 3.02 -1.54
C GLU A 35 10.21 2.69 -0.98
N ILE A 36 10.00 1.44 -0.53
CA ILE A 36 8.77 1.02 0.14
C ILE A 36 8.52 1.87 1.39
N ILE A 37 9.56 2.11 2.19
CA ILE A 37 9.49 2.97 3.38
C ILE A 37 9.14 4.40 2.98
N GLN A 38 9.76 4.92 1.92
CA GLN A 38 9.51 6.29 1.48
C GLN A 38 8.04 6.49 1.08
N VAL A 39 7.48 5.64 0.23
CA VAL A 39 6.07 5.79 -0.17
C VAL A 39 5.09 5.51 0.97
N ALA A 40 5.47 4.67 1.95
CA ALA A 40 4.68 4.46 3.16
C ALA A 40 4.69 5.69 4.08
N LYS A 41 5.79 6.46 4.11
CA LYS A 41 5.85 7.76 4.80
C LYS A 41 5.01 8.80 4.06
N ASP A 42 5.13 8.86 2.74
CA ASP A 42 4.37 9.79 1.90
C ASP A 42 2.85 9.53 2.01
N ALA A 43 2.45 8.27 2.18
CA ALA A 43 1.07 7.88 2.45
C ALA A 43 0.65 8.04 3.93
N ASN A 44 1.55 8.40 4.84
CA ASN A 44 1.29 8.52 6.29
C ASN A 44 0.84 7.21 6.98
N ILE A 45 1.48 6.07 6.65
CA ILE A 45 1.24 4.77 7.28
C ILE A 45 2.48 4.14 7.93
N HIS A 46 3.67 4.71 7.69
CA HIS A 46 4.94 4.18 8.20
C HIS A 46 4.95 3.94 9.71
N ASP A 47 4.55 4.93 10.51
CA ASP A 47 4.61 4.83 11.98
C ASP A 47 3.69 3.73 12.50
N PHE A 48 2.51 3.57 11.90
CA PHE A 48 1.63 2.44 12.21
C PHE A 48 2.29 1.10 11.89
N ILE A 49 2.93 0.97 10.71
CA ILE A 49 3.63 -0.26 10.32
C ILE A 49 4.75 -0.58 11.33
N GLN A 50 5.50 0.42 11.80
CA GLN A 50 6.57 0.24 12.78
C GLN A 50 6.07 -0.26 14.15
N LEU A 51 4.80 -0.05 14.49
CA LEU A 51 4.19 -0.55 15.72
C LEU A 51 3.73 -2.01 15.62
N LEU A 52 3.71 -2.60 14.42
CA LEU A 52 3.33 -4.00 14.23
C LEU A 52 4.51 -4.92 14.62
N PRO A 53 4.26 -6.08 15.25
CA PRO A 53 5.32 -7.00 15.68
C PRO A 53 6.29 -7.41 14.56
N ASN A 54 5.78 -7.53 13.32
CA ASN A 54 6.57 -7.95 12.15
C ASN A 54 6.85 -6.79 11.18
N GLY A 55 6.48 -5.56 11.53
CA GLY A 55 6.68 -4.40 10.67
C GLY A 55 6.13 -4.59 9.25
N TYR A 56 7.00 -4.33 8.26
CA TYR A 56 6.69 -4.49 6.84
C TYR A 56 6.47 -5.94 6.39
N GLU A 57 6.93 -6.93 7.17
CA GLU A 57 6.70 -8.36 6.92
C GLU A 57 5.38 -8.85 7.52
N THR A 58 4.55 -7.95 8.08
CA THR A 58 3.22 -8.29 8.57
C THR A 58 2.34 -8.76 7.41
N MET A 59 1.81 -9.97 7.50
CA MET A 59 0.90 -10.55 6.50
C MET A 59 -0.44 -9.81 6.48
N CYS A 60 -0.95 -9.55 5.28
CA CYS A 60 -2.26 -8.96 5.01
C CYS A 60 -3.24 -10.01 4.47
N GLY A 61 -4.45 -9.55 4.12
CA GLY A 61 -5.45 -10.37 3.45
C GLY A 61 -6.31 -11.21 4.42
N ALA A 62 -6.94 -12.27 3.91
CA ALA A 62 -7.93 -13.07 4.63
C ALA A 62 -7.35 -13.84 5.83
N HIS A 63 -6.06 -14.20 5.75
CA HIS A 63 -5.34 -14.94 6.80
C HIS A 63 -4.32 -14.08 7.57
N GLY A 64 -4.21 -12.79 7.23
CA GLY A 64 -3.26 -11.86 7.82
C GLY A 64 -3.79 -11.08 9.02
N THR A 65 -3.05 -10.02 9.39
CA THR A 65 -3.47 -9.06 10.42
C THR A 65 -4.77 -8.35 10.02
N GLN A 66 -5.67 -8.19 10.98
CA GLN A 66 -6.90 -7.42 10.81
C GLN A 66 -6.58 -5.92 10.74
N LEU A 67 -6.49 -5.40 9.52
CA LEU A 67 -6.34 -3.97 9.23
C LEU A 67 -7.71 -3.30 9.14
N SER A 68 -7.83 -2.11 9.71
CA SER A 68 -9.02 -1.26 9.53
C SER A 68 -9.19 -0.88 8.05
N GLY A 69 -10.41 -0.47 7.67
CA GLY A 69 -10.67 0.01 6.31
C GLY A 69 -9.74 1.19 5.92
N GLY A 70 -9.56 2.13 6.84
CA GLY A 70 -8.63 3.26 6.64
C GLY A 70 -7.18 2.81 6.45
N GLN A 71 -6.69 1.86 7.26
CA GLN A 71 -5.33 1.33 7.09
C GLN A 71 -5.15 0.63 5.74
N LYS A 72 -6.14 -0.17 5.30
CA LYS A 72 -6.12 -0.79 3.96
C LYS A 72 -6.06 0.25 2.87
N GLN A 73 -6.81 1.34 3.02
CA GLN A 73 -6.83 2.45 2.08
C GLN A 73 -5.48 3.16 2.00
N THR A 74 -4.87 3.46 3.14
CA THR A 74 -3.56 4.09 3.17
C THR A 74 -2.47 3.20 2.58
N ILE A 75 -2.52 1.88 2.80
CA ILE A 75 -1.61 0.92 2.14
C ILE A 75 -1.84 0.89 0.62
N ALA A 76 -3.10 0.95 0.16
CA ALA A 76 -3.41 1.03 -1.26
C ALA A 76 -2.93 2.35 -1.91
N ILE A 77 -2.94 3.45 -1.16
CA ILE A 77 -2.33 4.72 -1.59
C ILE A 77 -0.82 4.55 -1.73
N ALA A 78 -0.13 3.99 -0.73
CA ALA A 78 1.31 3.71 -0.82
C ALA A 78 1.65 2.80 -2.03
N ARG A 79 0.81 1.77 -2.27
CA ARG A 79 0.89 0.92 -3.47
C ARG A 79 0.76 1.75 -4.76
N ALA A 80 -0.20 2.66 -4.86
CA ALA A 80 -0.34 3.49 -6.05
C ALA A 80 0.84 4.45 -6.24
N LEU A 81 1.42 4.96 -5.14
CA LEU A 81 2.56 5.89 -5.16
C LEU A 81 3.87 5.24 -5.62
N ILE A 82 4.08 3.93 -5.41
CA ILE A 82 5.35 3.26 -5.73
C ILE A 82 5.75 3.37 -7.21
N ARG A 83 4.77 3.57 -8.11
CA ARG A 83 5.00 3.75 -9.54
C ARG A 83 5.21 5.21 -9.94
N ASN A 84 5.26 6.12 -8.97
CA ASN A 84 5.37 7.57 -9.13
C ASN A 84 4.39 8.12 -10.19
N PRO A 85 3.07 7.94 -10.00
CA PRO A 85 2.07 8.34 -10.99
C PRO A 85 2.02 9.87 -11.12
N LYS A 86 1.81 10.36 -12.35
CA LYS A 86 1.63 11.80 -12.59
C LYS A 86 0.28 12.32 -12.09
N ILE A 87 -0.70 11.43 -12.01
CA ILE A 87 -2.06 11.70 -11.54
C ILE A 87 -2.48 10.50 -10.69
N LEU A 88 -2.92 10.78 -9.46
CA LEU A 88 -3.53 9.80 -8.57
C LEU A 88 -5.05 10.03 -8.55
N LEU A 89 -5.83 9.01 -8.91
CA LEU A 89 -7.28 9.05 -8.84
C LEU A 89 -7.77 8.29 -7.61
N HIS A 90 -8.57 8.98 -6.80
CA HIS A 90 -9.21 8.42 -5.62
C HIS A 90 -10.71 8.30 -5.90
N ASP A 91 -11.24 7.07 -5.86
CA ASP A 91 -12.69 6.86 -6.02
C ASP A 91 -13.37 7.07 -4.67
N GLU A 92 -13.95 8.26 -4.48
CA GLU A 92 -14.77 8.61 -3.31
C GLU A 92 -16.25 8.61 -3.67
N ALA A 93 -16.80 7.47 -4.12
CA ALA A 93 -18.26 7.35 -4.30
C ALA A 93 -19.01 7.37 -2.94
N LYS A 94 -19.28 8.55 -2.38
CA LYS A 94 -20.12 8.69 -1.18
C LYS A 94 -21.48 8.01 -1.43
N SER A 95 -21.83 7.04 -0.60
CA SER A 95 -23.23 6.61 -0.43
C SER A 95 -23.99 7.62 0.43
#